data_AF-A0A6P6NJI1-F1
#
_entry.id   AF-A0A6P6NJI1-F1
#
_cell.length_a   1.000
_cell.length_b   1.000
_cell.length_c   1.000
_cell.angle_alpha   90.00
_cell.angle_beta   90.00
_cell.angle_gamma   90.00
#
_symmetry.space_group_name_H-M   'P 1'
#
loop_
_entity.id
_entity.type
_entity.pdbx_description
1 polymer ?
#
loop_
_entity_poly.entity_id
_entity_poly.type
_entity_poly.pdbx_seq_one_letter_code
_entity_poly.pdbx_strand_id
1 'polypeptide(L)'
;MMDSNAMRKTFVVPDIKPLDQYDLPRAKICASVGWLLAKSYGNAENVPLELRDPFYCDQYEQEHLKPPVTRLLLSPELYCRTYGLLLGGSPGAEGPPKDIPALLQVLGRKGLAPKDQNAPVTETELRQKPIKMSAHLELMDALMAVGAMETVRTVLASGRSELFGTDATWDRALLSWVNALNQKLKETNRMEHKMTHLSLSTQPEPVQPS
;
A
#
# COMPACT_ATOMS: atom_id res chain seq x y z
N MET A 1 1.88 -39.23 -16.24
CA MET A 1 0.51 -39.31 -15.72
C MET A 1 0.49 -38.53 -14.42
N MET A 2 -0.27 -37.44 -14.41
CA MET A 2 -0.41 -36.48 -13.32
C MET A 2 -0.88 -37.17 -12.03
N ASP A 3 -0.45 -36.66 -10.88
CA ASP A 3 -1.41 -36.04 -9.97
C ASP A 3 -0.71 -35.09 -8.98
N SER A 4 -0.79 -33.80 -9.35
CA SER A 4 -1.33 -32.73 -8.51
C SER A 4 -1.02 -32.82 -7.02
N ASN A 5 0.07 -32.17 -6.61
CA ASN A 5 0.27 -31.68 -5.25
C ASN A 5 -0.82 -30.63 -4.96
N ALA A 6 -2.00 -31.11 -4.59
CA ALA A 6 -3.09 -30.31 -4.08
C ALA A 6 -2.64 -29.72 -2.75
N MET A 7 -1.99 -28.56 -2.84
CA MET A 7 -1.69 -27.69 -1.72
C MET A 7 -3.02 -27.43 -1.01
N ARG A 8 -3.29 -28.18 0.05
CA ARG A 8 -4.41 -27.93 0.95
C ARG A 8 -4.18 -26.54 1.52
N LYS A 9 -4.76 -25.54 0.88
CA LYS A 9 -4.91 -24.19 1.43
C LYS A 9 -5.86 -24.35 2.61
N THR A 10 -5.33 -24.75 3.75
CA THR A 10 -6.01 -24.55 5.02
C THR A 10 -6.24 -23.05 5.10
N PHE A 11 -7.51 -22.66 4.98
CA PHE A 11 -7.97 -21.29 5.13
C PHE A 11 -7.87 -20.94 6.63
N VAL A 12 -6.65 -20.92 7.14
CA VAL A 12 -6.38 -20.36 8.46
C VAL A 12 -6.54 -18.87 8.26
N VAL A 13 -7.72 -18.37 8.64
CA VAL A 13 -7.94 -16.93 8.73
C VAL A 13 -6.89 -16.41 9.71
N PRO A 14 -5.98 -15.53 9.28
CA PRO A 14 -5.00 -14.96 10.20
C PRO A 14 -5.74 -14.28 11.34
N ASP A 15 -5.32 -14.53 12.58
CA ASP A 15 -5.93 -13.88 13.74
C ASP A 15 -5.80 -12.36 13.60
N ILE A 16 -6.95 -11.68 13.58
CA ILE A 16 -7.00 -10.23 13.52
C ILE A 16 -6.75 -9.71 14.93
N LYS A 17 -5.60 -9.06 15.12
CA LYS A 17 -5.26 -8.46 16.41
C LYS A 17 -6.33 -7.42 16.79
N PRO A 18 -6.89 -7.48 18.02
CA PRO A 18 -7.81 -6.46 18.51
C PRO A 18 -7.19 -5.05 18.46
N LEU A 19 -8.01 -4.03 18.19
CA LEU A 19 -7.55 -2.64 18.02
C LEU A 19 -6.89 -2.07 19.29
N ASP A 20 -7.35 -2.49 20.47
CA ASP A 20 -6.82 -2.11 21.78
C ASP A 20 -5.40 -2.62 22.03
N GLN A 21 -4.97 -3.64 21.29
CA GLN A 21 -3.64 -4.23 21.40
C GLN A 21 -2.72 -3.82 20.25
N TYR A 22 -3.21 -2.96 19.34
CA TYR A 22 -2.48 -2.57 18.14
C TYR A 22 -1.61 -1.34 18.39
N ASP A 23 -0.31 -1.49 18.22
CA ASP A 23 0.63 -0.37 18.22
C ASP A 23 0.57 0.35 16.87
N LEU A 24 -0.33 1.33 16.78
CA LEU A 24 -0.56 2.14 15.57
C LEU A 24 0.73 2.83 15.09
N PRO A 25 1.48 3.58 15.95
CA PRO A 25 2.73 4.21 15.54
C PRO A 25 3.74 3.22 14.96
N ARG A 26 4.01 2.12 15.68
CA ARG A 26 4.98 1.10 15.25
C ARG A 26 4.58 0.49 13.91
N ALA A 27 3.31 0.12 13.77
CA ALA A 27 2.84 -0.51 12.55
C ALA A 27 2.87 0.45 11.35
N LYS A 28 2.55 1.73 11.55
CA LYS A 28 2.68 2.76 10.50
C LYS A 28 4.15 2.87 10.04
N ILE A 29 5.10 2.89 10.96
CA ILE A 29 6.53 2.91 10.63
C ILE A 29 6.93 1.66 9.85
N CYS A 30 6.59 0.46 10.35
CA CYS A 30 6.90 -0.81 9.67
C CYS A 30 6.32 -0.85 8.25
N ALA A 31 5.05 -0.48 8.08
CA ALA A 31 4.38 -0.50 6.79
C ALA A 31 5.01 0.52 5.82
N SER A 32 5.21 1.77 6.26
CA SER A 32 5.76 2.83 5.40
C SER A 32 7.22 2.57 5.02
N VAL A 33 8.07 2.19 5.97
CA VAL A 33 9.48 1.85 5.70
C VAL A 33 9.58 0.59 4.86
N GLY A 34 8.82 -0.45 5.20
CA GLY A 34 8.79 -1.70 4.44
C GLY A 34 8.34 -1.49 3.00
N TRP A 35 7.31 -0.67 2.77
CA TRP A 35 6.87 -0.29 1.43
C TRP A 35 7.96 0.48 0.67
N LEU A 36 8.57 1.48 1.31
CA LEU A 36 9.62 2.29 0.68
C LEU A 36 10.80 1.42 0.23
N LEU A 37 11.27 0.53 1.10
CA LEU A 37 12.34 -0.41 0.79
C LEU A 37 11.93 -1.38 -0.31
N ALA A 38 10.75 -2.00 -0.21
CA ALA A 38 10.27 -2.93 -1.24
C ALA A 38 10.20 -2.26 -2.63
N LYS A 39 9.78 -1.00 -2.69
CA LYS A 39 9.79 -0.22 -3.94
C LYS A 39 11.19 0.11 -4.40
N SER A 40 12.07 0.60 -3.53
CA SER A 40 13.43 0.99 -3.91
C SER A 40 14.31 -0.19 -4.37
N TYR A 41 14.08 -1.39 -3.81
CA TYR A 41 14.76 -2.65 -4.18
C TYR A 41 14.00 -3.42 -5.28
N GLY A 42 12.90 -2.87 -5.82
CA GLY A 42 12.09 -3.46 -6.89
C GLY A 42 11.05 -4.48 -6.42
N ASN A 43 11.32 -5.24 -5.36
CA ASN A 43 10.35 -6.10 -4.70
C ASN A 43 10.73 -6.34 -3.22
N ALA A 44 9.76 -6.78 -2.40
CA ALA A 44 9.98 -7.12 -0.99
C ALA A 44 11.01 -8.24 -0.81
N GLU A 45 11.08 -9.21 -1.73
CA GLU A 45 12.05 -10.31 -1.65
C GLU A 45 13.50 -9.85 -1.79
N ASN A 46 13.73 -8.75 -2.50
CA ASN A 46 15.06 -8.19 -2.72
C ASN A 46 15.55 -7.34 -1.54
N VAL A 47 14.69 -7.05 -0.55
CA VAL A 47 15.06 -6.28 0.63
C VAL A 47 15.92 -7.16 1.55
N PRO A 48 17.15 -6.71 1.91
CA PRO A 48 18.01 -7.43 2.86
C PRO A 48 17.27 -7.77 4.15
N LEU A 49 17.45 -9.00 4.65
CA LEU A 49 16.75 -9.51 5.84
C LEU A 49 16.91 -8.58 7.06
N GLU A 50 18.10 -7.98 7.21
CA GLU A 50 18.41 -7.07 8.31
C GLU A 50 17.53 -5.80 8.32
N LEU A 51 17.02 -5.37 7.15
CA LEU A 51 16.21 -4.17 6.96
C LEU A 51 14.70 -4.44 6.95
N ARG A 52 14.27 -5.71 6.88
CA ARG A 52 12.85 -6.07 6.79
C ARG A 52 12.09 -5.71 8.08
N ASP A 53 12.72 -5.91 9.23
CA ASP A 53 12.25 -5.36 10.50
C ASP A 53 13.03 -4.08 10.81
N PRO A 54 12.40 -2.90 10.85
CA PRO A 54 13.11 -1.65 11.05
C PRO A 54 13.60 -1.43 12.48
N PHE A 55 13.14 -2.23 13.46
CA PHE A 55 13.40 -2.00 14.87
C PHE A 55 14.36 -3.02 15.48
N TYR A 56 15.02 -2.63 16.58
CA TYR A 56 15.74 -3.52 17.49
C TYR A 56 15.44 -3.11 18.93
N CYS A 57 15.54 -4.05 19.86
CA CYS A 57 15.48 -3.75 21.29
C CYS A 57 16.90 -3.60 21.85
N ASP A 58 17.12 -2.58 22.67
CA ASP A 58 18.37 -2.43 23.41
C ASP A 58 18.39 -3.29 24.68
N GLN A 59 19.46 -3.15 25.48
CA GLN A 59 19.63 -3.88 26.73
C GLN A 59 18.61 -3.51 27.83
N TYR A 60 17.81 -2.46 27.63
CA TYR A 60 16.76 -1.99 28.52
C TYR A 60 15.36 -2.29 27.96
N GLU A 61 15.26 -3.16 26.95
CA GLU A 61 14.03 -3.50 26.24
C GLU A 61 13.34 -2.29 25.58
N GLN A 62 14.08 -1.20 25.33
CA GLN A 62 13.57 -0.06 24.57
C GLN A 62 13.71 -0.33 23.08
N GLU A 63 12.62 -0.12 22.35
CA GLU A 63 12.60 -0.29 20.90
C GLU A 63 13.17 0.95 20.19
N HIS A 64 14.16 0.73 19.32
CA HIS A 64 14.84 1.78 18.56
C HIS A 64 14.89 1.41 17.08
N LEU A 65 14.97 2.42 16.21
CA LEU A 65 15.22 2.19 14.79
C LEU A 65 16.65 1.70 14.56
N LYS A 66 16.79 0.61 13.82
CA LYS A 66 18.09 0.06 13.45
C LYS A 66 18.97 1.12 12.78
N PRO A 67 20.25 1.27 13.16
CA PRO A 67 21.14 2.28 12.58
C PRO A 67 21.25 2.24 11.04
N PRO A 68 21.28 1.07 10.37
CA PRO A 68 21.22 0.99 8.90
C PRO A 68 19.96 1.62 8.30
N VAL A 69 18.79 1.43 8.94
CA VAL A 69 17.51 2.00 8.49
C VAL A 69 17.53 3.51 8.65
N THR A 70 17.94 4.01 9.83
CA THR A 70 18.06 5.45 10.08
C THR A 70 18.99 6.12 9.07
N ARG A 71 20.14 5.51 8.75
CA ARG A 71 21.07 6.03 7.74
C ARG A 71 20.45 6.11 6.34
N LEU A 72 19.68 5.11 5.95
CA LEU A 72 18.96 5.10 4.68
C LEU A 72 17.87 6.15 4.61
N LEU A 73 17.10 6.34 5.69
CA LEU A 73 16.04 7.35 5.75
C LEU A 73 16.58 8.78 5.75
N LEU A 74 17.79 9.02 6.28
CA LEU A 74 18.44 10.33 6.20
C LEU A 74 19.09 10.62 4.84
N SER A 75 19.07 9.64 3.91
CA SER A 75 19.70 9.73 2.59
C SER A 75 18.65 10.11 1.54
N PRO A 76 18.89 11.15 0.72
CA PRO A 76 17.96 11.56 -0.36
C PRO A 76 17.75 10.48 -1.42
N GLU A 77 18.75 9.63 -1.62
CA GLU A 77 18.82 8.65 -2.70
C GLU A 77 17.65 7.67 -2.67
N LEU A 78 17.21 7.28 -1.47
CA LEU A 78 16.13 6.30 -1.31
C LEU A 78 14.79 6.84 -1.81
N TYR A 79 14.44 8.07 -1.41
CA TYR A 79 13.20 8.73 -1.81
C TYR A 79 13.19 9.08 -3.29
N CYS A 80 14.30 9.66 -3.77
CA CYS A 80 14.44 10.07 -5.17
C CYS A 80 14.36 8.87 -6.13
N ARG A 81 15.05 7.77 -5.80
CA ARG A 81 14.96 6.50 -6.55
C ARG A 81 13.54 5.97 -6.58
N THR A 82 12.88 5.93 -5.42
CA THR A 82 11.50 5.45 -5.33
C THR A 82 10.58 6.26 -6.22
N TYR A 83 10.68 7.60 -6.17
CA TYR A 83 9.91 8.47 -7.06
C TYR A 83 10.16 8.16 -8.54
N GLY A 84 11.41 7.98 -8.95
CA GLY A 84 11.76 7.61 -10.33
C GLY A 84 11.14 6.28 -10.76
N LEU A 85 11.16 5.27 -9.89
CA LEU A 85 10.55 3.97 -10.15
C LEU A 85 9.02 4.04 -10.28
N LEU A 86 8.37 4.93 -9.51
CA LEU A 86 6.93 5.16 -9.62
C LEU A 86 6.53 5.79 -10.97
N LEU A 87 7.41 6.62 -11.54
CA LEU A 87 7.17 7.26 -12.85
C LEU A 87 7.61 6.42 -14.06
N GLY A 88 8.49 5.43 -13.85
CA GLY A 88 9.25 4.70 -14.87
C GLY A 88 8.47 3.87 -15.91
N GLY A 89 7.17 4.13 -16.07
CA GLY A 89 6.33 3.61 -17.16
C GLY A 89 5.62 4.70 -17.98
N SER A 90 5.76 5.99 -17.65
CA SER A 90 5.05 7.07 -18.35
C SER A 90 5.92 7.71 -19.43
N PRO A 91 5.51 7.70 -20.72
CA PRO A 91 6.20 8.46 -21.76
C PRO A 91 6.14 9.97 -21.44
N GLY A 92 7.29 10.64 -21.45
CA GLY A 92 7.40 12.10 -21.24
C GLY A 92 7.61 12.57 -19.79
N ALA A 93 7.85 11.67 -18.84
CA ALA A 93 8.16 12.06 -17.45
C ALA A 93 9.51 12.81 -17.37
N GLU A 94 9.54 13.96 -16.68
CA GLU A 94 10.80 14.61 -16.30
C GLU A 94 11.70 13.61 -15.57
N GLY A 95 13.03 13.72 -15.78
CA GLY A 95 13.99 12.85 -15.11
C GLY A 95 13.81 12.85 -13.58
N PRO A 96 14.19 11.76 -12.90
CA PRO A 96 13.98 11.65 -11.46
C PRO A 96 14.69 12.79 -10.70
N PRO A 97 14.08 13.33 -9.63
CA PRO A 97 14.71 14.34 -8.79
C PRO A 97 16.04 13.80 -8.24
N LYS A 98 17.02 14.70 -8.08
CA LYS A 98 18.38 14.33 -7.65
C LYS A 98 18.62 14.56 -6.17
N ASP A 99 17.78 15.36 -5.51
CA ASP A 99 17.90 15.74 -4.11
C ASP A 99 16.52 15.95 -3.46
N ILE A 100 16.50 16.16 -2.13
CA ILE A 100 15.26 16.40 -1.36
C ILE A 100 14.53 17.65 -1.84
N PRO A 101 15.17 18.82 -2.04
CA PRO A 101 14.46 20.01 -2.50
C PRO A 101 13.74 19.83 -3.83
N ALA A 102 14.40 19.21 -4.82
CA ALA A 102 13.79 18.91 -6.11
C ALA A 102 12.60 17.95 -5.94
N LEU A 103 12.73 16.93 -5.09
CA LEU A 103 11.64 16.01 -4.81
C LEU A 103 10.44 16.73 -4.18
N LEU A 104 10.65 17.57 -3.17
CA LEU A 104 9.59 18.35 -2.51
C LEU A 104 8.90 19.30 -3.50
N GLN A 105 9.66 19.96 -4.38
CA GLN A 105 9.11 20.83 -5.41
C GLN A 105 8.23 20.06 -6.40
N VAL A 106 8.70 18.90 -6.87
CA VAL A 106 7.96 18.04 -7.79
C VAL A 106 6.65 17.53 -7.15
N LEU A 107 6.70 17.12 -5.88
CA LEU A 107 5.52 16.71 -5.12
C LEU A 107 4.53 17.88 -4.95
N GLY A 108 5.04 19.09 -4.68
CA GLY A 108 4.23 20.30 -4.61
C GLY A 108 3.50 20.62 -5.91
N ARG A 109 4.18 20.51 -7.07
CA ARG A 109 3.55 20.69 -8.40
C ARG A 109 2.41 19.70 -8.66
N LYS A 110 2.45 18.51 -8.04
CA LYS A 110 1.37 17.50 -8.11
C LYS A 110 0.27 17.69 -7.06
N GLY A 111 0.35 18.72 -6.22
CA GLY A 111 -0.57 18.92 -5.10
C GLY A 111 -0.38 17.94 -3.95
N LEU A 112 0.76 17.25 -3.90
CA LEU A 112 1.10 16.22 -2.90
C LEU A 112 2.26 16.67 -2.00
N ALA A 113 2.37 17.97 -1.72
CA ALA A 113 3.38 18.48 -0.81
C ALA A 113 3.18 17.85 0.59
N PRO A 114 4.20 17.14 1.15
CA PRO A 114 4.09 16.51 2.46
C PRO A 114 3.92 17.57 3.56
N LYS A 115 3.08 17.28 4.56
CA LYS A 115 2.76 18.21 5.66
C LYS A 115 2.74 17.49 7.00
N ASP A 116 3.64 17.85 7.90
CA ASP A 116 3.64 17.36 9.29
C ASP A 116 2.83 18.33 10.15
N GLN A 117 1.73 17.85 10.74
CA GLN A 117 0.83 18.68 11.58
C GLN A 117 0.38 19.99 10.90
N ASN A 118 0.04 19.91 9.60
CA ASN A 118 -0.32 21.02 8.72
C ASN A 118 0.82 21.98 8.31
N ALA A 119 2.04 21.80 8.83
CA ALA A 119 3.21 22.55 8.39
C ALA A 119 3.90 21.81 7.22
N PRO A 120 4.32 22.50 6.14
CA PRO A 120 5.07 21.87 5.06
C PRO A 120 6.37 21.25 5.57
N VAL A 121 6.63 19.99 5.19
CA VAL A 121 7.90 19.32 5.52
C VAL A 121 9.05 19.98 4.76
N THR A 122 10.14 20.25 5.47
CA THR A 122 11.34 20.91 4.96
C THR A 122 12.52 19.95 4.79
N GLU A 123 13.51 20.32 3.97
CA GLU A 123 14.76 19.56 3.85
C GLU A 123 15.49 19.43 5.19
N THR A 124 15.50 20.49 6.00
CA THR A 124 16.15 20.51 7.31
C THR A 124 15.59 19.44 8.24
N GLU A 125 14.27 19.27 8.26
CA GLU A 125 13.60 18.24 9.06
C GLU A 125 13.95 16.82 8.59
N LEU A 126 14.06 16.61 7.28
CA LEU A 126 14.44 15.32 6.69
C LEU A 126 15.93 14.98 6.85
N ARG A 127 16.76 15.96 7.22
CA ARG A 127 18.19 15.77 7.52
C ARG A 127 18.50 15.79 9.02
N GLN A 128 17.49 16.03 9.86
CA GLN A 128 17.64 16.18 11.29
C GLN A 128 18.23 14.93 11.95
N LYS A 129 19.11 15.13 12.94
CA LYS A 129 19.64 14.07 13.80
C LYS A 129 19.41 14.46 15.27
N PRO A 130 18.65 13.70 16.07
CA PRO A 130 17.96 12.45 15.73
C PRO A 130 16.86 12.62 14.67
N ILE A 131 16.52 11.53 13.99
CA ILE A 131 15.59 11.51 12.85
C ILE A 131 14.19 11.99 13.26
N LYS A 132 13.63 12.95 12.50
CA LYS A 132 12.25 13.41 12.69
C LYS A 132 11.28 12.49 11.95
N MET A 133 10.95 11.34 12.54
CA MET A 133 10.18 10.27 11.86
C MET A 133 8.85 10.75 11.27
N SER A 134 8.11 11.66 11.92
CA SER A 134 6.86 12.22 11.39
C SER A 134 7.04 12.82 9.98
N ALA A 135 8.07 13.65 9.79
CA ALA A 135 8.38 14.25 8.50
C ALA A 135 8.70 13.21 7.41
N HIS A 136 9.41 12.15 7.78
CA HIS A 136 9.72 11.05 6.85
C HIS A 136 8.48 10.24 6.48
N LEU A 137 7.56 10.00 7.43
CA LEU A 137 6.28 9.32 7.16
C LEU A 137 5.41 10.12 6.20
N GLU A 138 5.30 11.44 6.38
CA GLU A 138 4.56 12.31 5.47
C GLU A 138 5.14 12.29 4.05
N LEU A 139 6.46 12.28 3.92
CA LEU A 139 7.12 12.14 2.62
C LEU A 139 6.84 10.78 1.97
N MET A 140 6.86 9.68 2.74
CA MET A 140 6.51 8.35 2.24
C MET A 140 5.04 8.27 1.79
N ASP A 141 4.12 8.89 2.53
CA ASP A 141 2.70 8.96 2.19
C ASP A 141 2.48 9.76 0.90
N ALA A 142 3.19 10.88 0.72
CA ALA A 142 3.19 11.63 -0.54
C ALA A 142 3.69 10.77 -1.72
N LEU A 143 4.76 9.99 -1.55
CA LEU A 143 5.25 9.07 -2.57
C LEU A 143 4.25 7.95 -2.89
N MET A 144 3.61 7.37 -1.86
CA MET A 144 2.55 6.39 -2.06
C MET A 144 1.39 6.98 -2.87
N ALA A 145 0.98 8.22 -2.58
CA ALA A 145 -0.05 8.93 -3.32
C ALA A 145 0.34 9.17 -4.79
N VAL A 146 1.61 9.48 -5.08
CA VAL A 146 2.13 9.55 -6.46
C VAL A 146 1.94 8.21 -7.17
N GLY A 147 2.31 7.10 -6.53
CA GLY A 147 2.14 5.77 -7.10
C GLY A 147 0.68 5.41 -7.38
N ALA A 148 -0.23 5.78 -6.46
CA ALA A 148 -1.67 5.59 -6.64
C ALA A 148 -2.22 6.43 -7.80
N MET A 149 -1.86 7.71 -7.85
CA MET A 149 -2.24 8.64 -8.92
C MET A 149 -1.79 8.12 -10.30
N GLU A 150 -0.54 7.67 -10.40
CA GLU A 150 0.04 7.18 -11.64
C GLU A 150 -0.58 5.85 -12.10
N THR A 151 -0.92 4.98 -11.15
CA THR A 151 -1.64 3.73 -11.43
C THR A 151 -3.02 4.01 -12.01
N VAL A 152 -3.79 4.91 -11.39
CA VAL A 152 -5.12 5.32 -11.89
C VAL A 152 -4.99 5.94 -13.27
N ARG A 153 -4.03 6.86 -13.46
CA ARG A 153 -3.78 7.52 -14.75
C ARG A 153 -3.49 6.51 -15.86
N THR A 154 -2.67 5.49 -15.58
CA THR A 154 -2.32 4.43 -16.53
C THR A 154 -3.55 3.60 -16.91
N VAL A 155 -4.41 3.26 -15.95
CA VAL A 155 -5.61 2.47 -16.21
C VAL A 155 -6.64 3.28 -17.02
N LEU A 156 -6.81 4.56 -16.71
CA LEU A 156 -7.66 5.47 -17.48
C LEU A 156 -7.16 5.62 -18.93
N ALA A 157 -5.84 5.80 -19.11
CA ALA A 157 -5.23 5.90 -20.43
C ALA A 157 -5.36 4.60 -21.26
N SER A 158 -5.54 3.45 -20.59
CA SER A 158 -5.78 2.15 -21.24
C SER A 158 -7.24 1.96 -21.71
N GLY A 159 -8.07 3.02 -21.65
CA GLY A 159 -9.45 2.99 -22.14
C GLY A 159 -10.45 2.34 -21.18
N ARG A 160 -10.07 2.05 -19.93
CA ARG A 160 -10.97 1.48 -18.90
C ARG A 160 -11.61 2.56 -18.03
N SER A 161 -12.01 3.66 -18.66
CA SER A 161 -12.56 4.84 -17.98
C SER A 161 -13.89 4.50 -17.28
N GLU A 162 -14.65 3.55 -17.81
CA GLU A 162 -15.89 3.05 -17.22
C GLU A 162 -15.73 2.48 -15.79
N LEU A 163 -14.51 2.14 -15.37
CA LEU A 163 -14.22 1.67 -14.01
C LEU A 163 -14.11 2.83 -12.99
N PHE A 164 -13.93 4.06 -13.48
CA PHE A 164 -13.56 5.24 -12.70
C PHE A 164 -14.39 6.42 -13.19
N GLY A 165 -15.44 6.81 -12.44
CA GLY A 165 -16.37 7.88 -12.86
C GLY A 165 -15.69 9.12 -13.46
N THR A 166 -16.34 9.72 -14.46
CA THR A 166 -15.77 10.61 -15.50
C THR A 166 -15.04 11.90 -15.07
N ASP A 167 -14.98 12.23 -13.78
CA ASP A 167 -14.35 13.48 -13.29
C ASP A 167 -13.75 13.36 -11.86
N ALA A 168 -13.30 12.16 -11.53
CA ALA A 168 -12.78 11.86 -10.21
C ALA A 168 -11.28 12.17 -10.10
N THR A 169 -10.88 12.88 -9.03
CA THR A 169 -9.49 12.86 -8.57
C THR A 169 -9.06 11.41 -8.31
N TRP A 170 -7.76 11.11 -8.36
CA TRP A 170 -7.27 9.73 -8.27
C TRP A 170 -7.78 8.96 -7.04
N ASP A 171 -7.97 9.64 -5.91
CA ASP A 171 -8.54 9.11 -4.67
C ASP A 171 -10.03 8.76 -4.83
N ARG A 172 -10.82 9.67 -5.41
CA ARG A 172 -12.24 9.43 -5.70
C ARG A 172 -12.44 8.32 -6.73
N ALA A 173 -11.54 8.24 -7.71
CA ALA A 173 -11.53 7.20 -8.72
C ALA A 173 -11.32 5.83 -8.04
N LEU A 174 -10.26 5.69 -7.25
CA LEU A 174 -10.00 4.46 -6.48
C LEU A 174 -11.17 4.09 -5.57
N LEU A 175 -11.76 5.05 -4.86
CA LEU A 175 -12.89 4.80 -3.99
C LEU A 175 -14.13 4.30 -4.76
N SER A 176 -14.41 4.91 -5.92
CA SER A 176 -15.50 4.46 -6.82
C SER A 176 -15.27 3.02 -7.29
N TRP A 177 -14.04 2.70 -7.68
CA TRP A 177 -13.67 1.35 -8.11
C TRP A 177 -13.82 0.31 -6.99
N VAL A 178 -13.35 0.61 -5.77
CA VAL A 178 -13.51 -0.27 -4.60
C VAL A 178 -15.00 -0.47 -4.29
N ASN A 179 -15.81 0.58 -4.36
CA ASN A 179 -17.25 0.47 -4.15
C ASN A 179 -17.92 -0.41 -5.20
N ALA A 180 -17.60 -0.24 -6.48
CA ALA A 180 -18.11 -1.07 -7.56
C ALA A 180 -17.73 -2.55 -7.37
N LEU A 181 -16.48 -2.81 -6.99
CA LEU A 181 -16.00 -4.16 -6.69
C LEU A 181 -16.75 -4.79 -5.51
N ASN A 182 -16.97 -4.03 -4.44
CA ASN A 182 -17.75 -4.49 -3.29
C ASN A 182 -19.21 -4.77 -3.64
N GLN A 183 -19.84 -3.97 -4.49
CA GLN A 183 -21.21 -4.25 -4.96
C GLN A 183 -21.26 -5.53 -5.78
N LYS A 184 -20.33 -5.71 -6.72
CA LYS A 184 -20.24 -6.92 -7.55
C LYS A 184 -20.00 -8.18 -6.71
N LEU A 185 -19.17 -8.10 -5.67
CA LEU A 185 -18.96 -9.19 -4.72
C LEU A 185 -20.23 -9.52 -3.94
N LYS A 186 -20.97 -8.50 -3.47
CA LYS A 186 -22.26 -8.69 -2.78
C LYS A 186 -23.31 -9.34 -3.69
N GLU A 187 -23.38 -8.93 -4.95
CA GLU A 187 -24.28 -9.50 -5.94
C GLU A 187 -23.94 -10.97 -6.23
N THR A 188 -22.66 -11.27 -6.45
CA THR A 188 -22.17 -12.63 -6.71
C THR A 188 -22.50 -13.55 -5.53
N ASN A 189 -22.20 -13.13 -4.30
CA ASN A 189 -22.51 -13.91 -3.10
C ASN A 189 -24.03 -14.13 -2.94
N ARG A 190 -24.87 -13.10 -3.21
CA ARG A 190 -26.34 -13.24 -3.19
C ARG A 190 -26.84 -14.24 -4.24
N MET A 191 -26.25 -14.26 -5.43
CA MET A 191 -26.62 -15.22 -6.47
C MET A 191 -26.23 -16.65 -6.08
N GLU A 192 -25.05 -16.85 -5.49
CA GLU A 192 -24.59 -18.15 -4.98
C GLU A 192 -25.50 -18.67 -3.85
N HIS A 193 -25.89 -17.81 -2.90
CA HIS A 193 -26.84 -18.17 -1.84
C HIS A 193 -28.22 -18.53 -2.39
N LYS A 194 -28.74 -17.79 -3.39
CA LYS A 194 -30.03 -18.12 -4.04
C LYS A 194 -29.97 -19.45 -4.79
N MET A 195 -28.89 -19.72 -5.51
CA MET A 195 -28.69 -20.98 -6.25
C MET A 195 -28.62 -22.17 -5.29
N THR A 196 -27.92 -22.01 -4.15
CA THR A 196 -27.84 -23.03 -3.09
C THR A 196 -29.22 -23.30 -2.49
N HIS A 197 -29.98 -22.25 -2.18
CA HIS A 197 -31.34 -22.39 -1.62
C HIS A 197 -32.33 -23.04 -2.60
N LEU A 198 -32.27 -22.72 -3.88
CA LEU A 198 -33.09 -23.36 -4.92
C LEU A 198 -32.71 -24.84 -5.11
N SER A 199 -31.42 -25.17 -5.00
CA SER A 199 -30.94 -26.55 -5.11
C SER A 199 -31.40 -27.43 -3.93
N LEU A 200 -31.46 -26.88 -2.71
CA LEU A 200 -32.01 -27.59 -1.55
C LEU A 200 -33.55 -27.72 -1.60
N SER A 201 -34.26 -26.75 -2.19
CA SER A 201 -35.72 -26.77 -2.26
C SER A 201 -36.29 -27.67 -3.34
N THR A 202 -35.45 -28.25 -4.21
CA THR A 202 -35.87 -29.17 -5.29
C THR A 202 -35.66 -30.65 -4.93
N GLN A 203 -35.30 -30.95 -3.67
CA GLN A 203 -35.22 -32.32 -3.19
C GLN A 203 -36.65 -32.86 -2.96
N PRO A 204 -37.11 -33.93 -3.64
CA PRO A 204 -38.48 -34.41 -3.52
C PRO A 204 -38.73 -34.98 -2.12
N GLU A 205 -39.88 -34.62 -1.52
CA GLU A 205 -40.34 -35.16 -0.24
C GLU A 205 -40.39 -36.70 -0.26
N PRO A 206 -39.97 -37.38 0.80
CA PRO A 206 -40.08 -38.83 0.89
C PRO A 206 -41.56 -39.21 0.99
N VAL A 207 -42.05 -39.94 -0.01
CA VAL A 207 -43.41 -40.50 -0.02
C VAL A 207 -43.58 -41.39 1.21
N GLN A 208 -44.44 -40.98 2.14
CA GLN A 208 -44.77 -41.80 3.31
C GLN A 208 -45.55 -43.05 2.86
N PRO A 209 -45.18 -44.25 3.33
CA PRO A 209 -45.92 -45.47 3.02
C PRO A 209 -47.26 -45.50 3.77
N SER A 210 -48.29 -46.01 3.09
CA SER A 210 -49.68 -46.12 3.54
C SER A 210 -49.90 -47.07 4.72
#